data_AF-A0A850BHJ3-F1
#
_entry.id   AF-A0A850BHJ3-F1
#
_cell.length_a   1.000
_cell.length_b   1.000
_cell.length_c   1.000
_cell.angle_alpha   90.00
_cell.angle_beta   90.00
_cell.angle_gamma   90.00
#
_symmetry.space_group_name_H-M   'P 1'
#
loop_
_entity.id
_entity.type
_entity.pdbx_description
1 polymer ?
#
loop_
_entity_poly.entity_id
_entity_poly.type
_entity_poly.pdbx_seq_one_letter_code
_entity_poly.pdbx_strand_id
1 'polypeptide(L)'
;MQALRPRALSALPLALALLGCTPKEGPPPNMGGTSTSSQTQPSQTGAQGGDAAAPQGDPFEVKRNLREEKLPTIDDAALDANVPKLPAAPKGLAPAPKACSDFVKRRAEKAPACADADAAQTALDAALATDDAGKRDAMLAGLEACPGLPVGLIRHLRAELAPHECADAIVEPMLKAPPTNIKKPAYFALLGQALAARLARTATNPPTMTPPFERKRVGEFLKGPMLAWMTDQARLIEEIGKIGAELPFYARGVVAVEAGMADMRVVEVVRGAPVPKEIGEDEELRNVYYGQLDQQLEPRKDRGRDAALVGLRDFAVAGVIKSSRVDKARALLSKLYGGRRIDALDGLLLPALPAASPASVEERLAAKLPTFTAGFLLDPKAATKPGTLRMLVERGLPVQQRAALQDPALSPEIRALHARAHMELGRLYWRASDFDRTIALTAKDEGRAPEVNLLLATAIALGDGPEDAAEMMLKAPLQNIGIGRVAALDAVSKQGGASAGFATYNAALILQIAAPQGAGAAYWKDVADRFQKAASMLPEGQARSSASEHAKAAQAVAAAIK
;
A
#
# COMPACT_ATOMS: atom_id res chain seq x y z
N MET A 1 14.44 -4.48 15.57
CA MET A 1 14.94 -3.97 14.28
C MET A 1 16.10 -4.85 13.82
N GLN A 2 15.83 -5.92 13.07
CA GLN A 2 16.90 -6.69 12.42
C GLN A 2 17.30 -5.92 11.17
N ALA A 3 18.52 -5.38 11.19
CA ALA A 3 19.12 -4.71 10.04
C ALA A 3 19.18 -5.69 8.85
N LEU A 4 18.56 -5.30 7.74
CA LEU A 4 18.76 -5.91 6.43
C LEU A 4 20.26 -5.88 6.14
N ARG A 5 20.94 -7.04 6.24
CA ARG A 5 22.34 -7.16 5.85
C ARG A 5 22.45 -6.85 4.34
N PRO A 6 23.45 -6.07 3.90
CA PRO A 6 23.71 -5.91 2.48
C PRO A 6 24.16 -7.26 1.91
N ARG A 7 23.28 -7.93 1.16
CA ARG A 7 23.71 -9.02 0.28
C ARG A 7 24.57 -8.39 -0.82
N ALA A 8 25.82 -8.84 -0.91
CA ALA A 8 26.78 -8.39 -1.90
C ALA A 8 26.18 -8.48 -3.32
N LEU A 9 26.52 -7.48 -4.14
CA LEU A 9 26.23 -7.41 -5.57
C LEU A 9 26.72 -8.68 -6.29
N SER A 10 25.86 -9.69 -6.39
CA SER A 10 25.95 -10.65 -7.48
C SER A 10 25.36 -9.98 -8.70
N ALA A 11 26.22 -9.36 -9.52
CA ALA A 11 25.86 -9.06 -10.89
C ALA A 11 25.43 -10.38 -11.54
N LEU A 12 24.11 -10.57 -11.71
CA LEU A 12 23.59 -11.73 -12.42
C LEU A 12 24.13 -11.64 -13.85
N PRO A 13 24.97 -12.60 -14.31
CA PRO A 13 25.06 -12.76 -15.74
C PRO A 13 23.69 -13.30 -16.16
N LEU A 14 22.98 -12.55 -17.00
CA LEU A 14 21.93 -13.07 -17.87
C LEU A 14 22.61 -14.01 -18.89
N ALA A 15 23.27 -15.06 -18.39
CA ALA A 15 23.96 -16.05 -19.18
C ALA A 15 22.91 -17.04 -19.67
N LEU A 16 22.72 -17.06 -20.98
CA LEU A 16 22.18 -18.20 -21.69
C LEU A 16 22.94 -19.47 -21.24
N ALA A 17 22.36 -20.22 -20.31
CA ALA A 17 22.56 -21.66 -20.18
C ALA A 17 21.67 -22.43 -21.17
N LEU A 18 21.28 -21.81 -22.29
CA LEU A 18 20.32 -22.33 -23.27
C LEU A 18 20.95 -22.73 -24.62
N LEU A 19 22.26 -23.01 -24.67
CA LEU A 19 22.91 -23.51 -25.90
C LEU A 19 23.87 -24.68 -25.68
N GLY A 20 23.68 -25.49 -24.64
CA GLY A 20 24.50 -26.68 -24.41
C GLY A 20 23.76 -27.79 -23.68
N CYS A 21 22.85 -28.50 -24.35
CA CYS A 21 22.41 -29.82 -23.91
C CYS A 21 23.46 -30.86 -24.34
N THR A 22 24.16 -31.45 -23.36
CA THR A 22 24.56 -32.87 -23.42
C THR A 22 24.17 -33.51 -22.08
N PRO A 23 23.54 -34.70 -22.07
CA PRO A 23 23.16 -35.36 -20.84
C PRO A 23 24.40 -36.00 -20.21
N LYS A 24 24.71 -35.64 -18.96
CA LYS A 24 25.58 -36.45 -18.12
C LYS A 24 24.87 -36.66 -16.79
N GLU A 25 24.34 -37.86 -16.61
CA GLU A 25 23.79 -38.33 -15.35
C GLU A 25 24.86 -38.22 -14.25
N GLY A 26 24.52 -37.46 -13.21
CA GLY A 26 25.23 -37.43 -11.94
C GLY A 26 24.20 -37.51 -10.82
N PRO A 27 24.44 -38.31 -9.77
CA PRO A 27 23.46 -38.54 -8.71
C PRO A 27 23.22 -37.25 -7.90
N PRO A 28 22.02 -37.08 -7.30
CA PRO A 28 21.68 -35.87 -6.58
C PRO A 28 22.55 -35.69 -5.33
N PRO A 29 22.99 -34.45 -5.02
CA PRO A 29 23.67 -34.15 -3.77
C PRO A 29 22.68 -34.21 -2.60
N ASN A 30 23.06 -35.03 -1.63
CA ASN A 30 22.41 -35.24 -0.34
C ASN A 30 22.52 -33.97 0.53
N MET A 31 21.42 -33.24 0.73
CA MET A 31 21.33 -32.11 1.67
C MET A 31 20.61 -32.56 2.94
N GLY A 32 21.29 -33.42 3.70
CA GLY A 32 20.99 -33.65 5.11
C GLY A 32 21.52 -32.47 5.93
N GLY A 33 20.60 -31.74 6.56
CA GLY A 33 20.90 -30.61 7.43
C GLY A 33 19.81 -30.45 8.48
N THR A 34 19.76 -31.40 9.42
CA THR A 34 19.00 -31.31 10.67
C THR A 34 19.46 -30.09 11.47
N SER A 35 18.58 -29.10 11.60
CA SER A 35 18.66 -28.09 12.65
C SER A 35 17.42 -28.22 13.51
N THR A 36 17.57 -29.02 14.57
CA THR A 36 16.64 -29.17 15.67
C THR A 36 16.65 -27.88 16.48
N SER A 37 15.62 -27.05 16.33
CA SER A 37 15.27 -26.05 17.34
C SER A 37 13.84 -26.30 17.80
N SER A 38 13.75 -26.96 18.94
CA SER A 38 12.53 -27.22 19.68
C SER A 38 11.89 -25.89 20.10
N GLN A 39 10.81 -25.50 19.42
CA GLN A 39 9.84 -24.56 19.96
C GLN A 39 8.50 -25.28 20.07
N THR A 40 8.08 -25.43 21.31
CA THR A 40 6.81 -25.99 21.75
C THR A 40 5.66 -25.20 21.12
N GLN A 41 4.99 -25.78 20.13
CA GLN A 41 3.72 -25.27 19.61
C GLN A 41 2.63 -25.43 20.69
N PRO A 42 1.82 -24.40 20.96
CA PRO A 42 0.48 -24.61 21.48
C PRO A 42 -0.37 -25.19 20.35
N SER A 43 -1.00 -26.33 20.60
CA SER A 43 -1.97 -26.96 19.71
C SER A 43 -3.11 -25.98 19.39
N GLN A 44 -3.15 -25.44 18.17
CA GLN A 44 -4.34 -24.79 17.62
C GLN A 44 -5.16 -25.86 16.89
N THR A 45 -6.34 -26.12 17.43
CA THR A 45 -7.41 -26.88 16.80
C THR A 45 -7.71 -26.28 15.43
N GLY A 46 -7.47 -27.07 14.38
CA GLY A 46 -7.77 -26.70 13.01
C GLY A 46 -9.24 -26.33 12.83
N ALA A 47 -9.49 -25.36 11.96
CA ALA A 47 -10.81 -25.04 11.44
C ALA A 47 -11.34 -26.25 10.65
N GLN A 48 -12.00 -27.18 11.34
CA GLN A 48 -12.80 -28.22 10.71
C GLN A 48 -14.10 -27.58 10.22
N GLY A 49 -14.19 -27.41 8.91
CA GLY A 49 -15.45 -27.17 8.22
C GLY A 49 -16.30 -28.44 8.25
N GLY A 50 -17.22 -28.50 9.21
CA GLY A 50 -18.21 -29.55 9.35
C GLY A 50 -18.93 -29.39 10.67
N ASP A 51 -20.16 -28.88 10.64
CA ASP A 51 -21.16 -28.89 11.72
C ASP A 51 -20.64 -28.80 13.17
N ALA A 52 -19.68 -27.92 13.43
CA ALA A 52 -19.31 -27.58 14.79
C ALA A 52 -20.49 -26.82 15.40
N ALA A 53 -21.12 -27.41 16.43
CA ALA A 53 -22.16 -26.79 17.23
C ALA A 53 -21.81 -25.31 17.48
N ALA A 54 -22.77 -24.42 17.25
CA ALA A 54 -22.57 -22.98 17.43
C ALA A 54 -21.84 -22.73 18.75
N PRO A 55 -20.71 -21.98 18.75
CA PRO A 55 -19.93 -21.78 19.96
C PRO A 55 -20.86 -21.29 21.08
N GLN A 56 -20.93 -22.03 22.17
CA GLN A 56 -21.69 -21.63 23.35
C GLN A 56 -20.97 -20.42 23.98
N GLY A 57 -21.46 -19.22 23.69
CA GLY A 57 -20.87 -17.97 24.17
C GLY A 57 -21.31 -16.76 23.34
N ASP A 58 -20.97 -15.55 23.80
CA ASP A 58 -21.20 -14.33 23.05
C ASP A 58 -20.31 -14.33 21.79
N PRO A 59 -20.89 -14.31 20.57
CA PRO A 59 -20.11 -14.32 19.33
C PRO A 59 -19.24 -13.06 19.14
N PHE A 60 -19.46 -12.00 19.93
CA PHE A 60 -18.65 -10.78 19.95
C PHE A 60 -17.58 -10.77 21.05
N GLU A 61 -17.49 -11.81 21.88
CA GLU A 61 -16.50 -11.88 22.95
C GLU A 61 -15.07 -11.96 22.39
N VAL A 62 -14.19 -11.06 22.87
CA VAL A 62 -12.77 -11.05 22.50
C VAL A 62 -11.93 -11.46 23.70
N LYS A 63 -11.48 -12.73 23.71
CA LYS A 63 -10.74 -13.35 24.82
C LYS A 63 -9.24 -13.04 24.85
N ARG A 64 -8.74 -12.29 23.88
CA ARG A 64 -7.31 -11.97 23.73
C ARG A 64 -7.02 -10.52 24.08
N ASN A 65 -5.76 -10.24 24.44
CA ASN A 65 -5.29 -8.88 24.59
C ASN A 65 -5.28 -8.18 23.23
N LEU A 66 -5.91 -7.01 23.16
CA LEU A 66 -5.90 -6.17 21.98
C LEU A 66 -4.53 -5.49 21.87
N ARG A 67 -3.95 -5.51 20.66
CA ARG A 67 -2.73 -4.78 20.37
C ARG A 67 -3.01 -3.29 20.42
N GLU A 68 -2.13 -2.56 21.10
CA GLU A 68 -2.17 -1.12 21.14
C GLU A 68 -1.46 -0.54 19.90
N GLU A 69 -2.07 0.50 19.33
CA GLU A 69 -1.39 1.30 18.33
C GLU A 69 -0.27 2.12 18.98
N LYS A 70 0.94 1.98 18.42
CA LYS A 70 2.09 2.81 18.77
C LYS A 70 2.22 3.95 17.76
N LEU A 71 1.79 5.14 18.16
CA LEU A 71 2.00 6.35 17.35
C LEU A 71 3.45 6.82 17.48
N PRO A 72 4.13 7.15 16.37
CA PRO A 72 5.48 7.69 16.45
C PRO A 72 5.46 9.13 16.98
N THR A 73 6.46 9.47 17.77
CA THR A 73 6.75 10.88 18.06
C THR A 73 7.35 11.53 16.82
N ILE A 74 6.72 12.61 16.35
CA ILE A 74 7.22 13.40 15.24
C ILE A 74 8.13 14.50 15.81
N ASP A 75 9.41 14.45 15.46
CA ASP A 75 10.37 15.52 15.79
C ASP A 75 10.05 16.77 14.95
N ASP A 76 9.42 17.76 15.56
CA ASP A 76 9.05 19.05 14.97
C ASP A 76 10.10 20.16 15.22
N ALA A 77 11.31 19.76 15.64
CA ALA A 77 12.41 20.68 15.84
C ALA A 77 12.78 21.42 14.54
N ALA A 78 13.44 22.57 14.74
CA ALA A 78 14.10 23.26 13.64
C ALA A 78 15.19 22.39 13.02
N LEU A 79 15.50 22.66 11.75
CA LEU A 79 16.56 21.96 11.04
C LEU A 79 17.92 22.20 11.69
N ASP A 80 18.64 21.12 12.04
CA ASP A 80 20.02 21.22 12.50
C ASP A 80 21.00 21.28 11.31
N ALA A 81 22.26 21.68 11.56
CA ALA A 81 23.26 21.81 10.51
C ALA A 81 23.73 20.46 9.92
N ASN A 82 23.43 19.34 10.60
CA ASN A 82 23.91 18.00 10.28
C ASN A 82 22.89 17.16 9.50
N VAL A 83 21.76 17.75 9.10
CA VAL A 83 20.76 17.03 8.30
C VAL A 83 21.31 16.56 6.95
N PRO A 84 20.88 15.38 6.46
CA PRO A 84 21.23 14.90 5.14
C PRO A 84 20.86 15.92 4.05
N LYS A 85 21.84 16.31 3.25
CA LYS A 85 21.63 17.19 2.09
C LYS A 85 21.18 16.37 0.89
N LEU A 86 20.40 16.98 -0.01
CA LEU A 86 20.09 16.39 -1.32
C LEU A 86 21.40 16.22 -2.11
N PRO A 87 21.85 15.00 -2.43
CA PRO A 87 23.03 14.83 -3.25
C PRO A 87 22.78 15.23 -4.70
N ALA A 88 23.84 15.39 -5.48
CA ALA A 88 23.73 15.52 -6.93
C ALA A 88 22.98 14.31 -7.51
N ALA A 89 22.28 14.50 -8.63
CA ALA A 89 21.69 13.40 -9.36
C ALA A 89 22.81 12.42 -9.81
N PRO A 90 22.66 11.10 -9.57
CA PRO A 90 23.64 10.13 -10.04
C PRO A 90 23.88 10.20 -11.54
N LYS A 91 25.12 9.94 -11.95
CA LYS A 91 25.48 9.89 -13.39
C LYS A 91 24.63 8.84 -14.10
N GLY A 92 24.10 9.18 -15.27
CA GLY A 92 23.27 8.29 -16.08
C GLY A 92 21.77 8.33 -15.75
N LEU A 93 21.36 9.06 -14.70
CA LEU A 93 19.95 9.31 -14.47
C LEU A 93 19.38 10.23 -15.56
N ALA A 94 18.21 9.89 -16.10
CA ALA A 94 17.51 10.75 -17.04
C ALA A 94 17.17 12.11 -16.39
N PRO A 95 17.33 13.24 -17.12
CA PRO A 95 16.96 14.55 -16.61
C PRO A 95 15.46 14.61 -16.34
N ALA A 96 15.05 15.54 -15.47
CA ALA A 96 13.63 15.84 -15.31
C ALA A 96 13.01 16.24 -16.67
N PRO A 97 11.79 15.80 -16.99
CA PRO A 97 11.10 16.23 -18.21
C PRO A 97 11.08 17.75 -18.38
N LYS A 98 11.17 18.23 -19.61
CA LYS A 98 11.19 19.68 -19.90
C LYS A 98 9.96 20.42 -19.34
N ALA A 99 8.80 19.75 -19.34
CA ALA A 99 7.55 20.26 -18.77
C ALA A 99 7.64 20.55 -17.26
N CYS A 100 8.57 19.93 -16.53
CA CYS A 100 8.78 20.22 -15.12
C CYS A 100 9.26 21.65 -14.88
N SER A 101 9.89 22.29 -15.88
CA SER A 101 10.34 23.68 -15.76
C SER A 101 9.19 24.67 -15.61
N ASP A 102 7.99 24.32 -16.08
CA ASP A 102 6.79 25.16 -15.92
C ASP A 102 6.42 25.26 -14.45
N PHE A 103 6.46 24.16 -13.69
CA PHE A 103 6.19 24.15 -12.24
C PHE A 103 7.24 24.96 -11.46
N VAL A 104 8.51 24.89 -11.85
CA VAL A 104 9.59 25.64 -11.17
C VAL A 104 9.45 27.15 -11.39
N LYS A 105 9.10 27.55 -12.61
CA LYS A 105 8.97 28.96 -13.00
C LYS A 105 7.63 29.58 -12.62
N ARG A 106 6.62 28.76 -12.34
CA ARG A 106 5.26 29.23 -12.05
C ARG A 106 5.25 30.18 -10.86
N ARG A 107 4.47 31.25 -10.98
CA ARG A 107 4.24 32.26 -9.95
C ARG A 107 2.75 32.55 -9.91
N ALA A 108 2.25 32.98 -8.75
CA ALA A 108 0.88 33.43 -8.66
C ALA A 108 0.69 34.72 -9.49
N GLU A 109 -0.40 34.80 -10.23
CA GLU A 109 -0.79 36.00 -10.97
C GLU A 109 -1.10 37.17 -10.03
N LYS A 110 -1.62 36.86 -8.84
CA LYS A 110 -1.91 37.81 -7.77
C LYS A 110 -1.39 37.25 -6.45
N ALA A 111 -0.78 38.13 -5.63
CA ALA A 111 -0.39 37.77 -4.28
C ALA A 111 -1.63 37.30 -3.47
N PRO A 112 -1.58 36.15 -2.81
CA PRO A 112 -2.71 35.67 -2.00
C PRO A 112 -2.89 36.53 -0.74
N ALA A 113 -4.13 36.69 -0.30
CA ALA A 113 -4.44 37.27 1.00
C ALA A 113 -4.21 36.19 2.08
N CYS A 114 -3.11 36.29 2.83
CA CYS A 114 -2.71 35.27 3.80
C CYS A 114 -1.89 35.85 4.97
N ALA A 115 -2.33 37.00 5.48
CA ALA A 115 -1.66 37.71 6.56
C ALA A 115 -1.62 36.91 7.88
N ASP A 116 -2.63 36.07 8.10
CA ASP A 116 -2.76 35.18 9.26
C ASP A 116 -3.10 33.74 8.80
N ALA A 117 -3.22 32.83 9.77
CA ALA A 117 -3.47 31.41 9.51
C ALA A 117 -4.84 31.17 8.85
N ASP A 118 -5.89 31.86 9.25
CA ASP A 118 -7.25 31.65 8.75
C ASP A 118 -7.38 32.14 7.30
N ALA A 119 -6.81 33.32 7.00
CA ALA A 119 -6.72 33.84 5.65
C ALA A 119 -5.89 32.91 4.75
N ALA A 120 -4.79 32.37 5.27
CA ALA A 120 -3.95 31.44 4.53
C ALA A 120 -4.65 30.10 4.25
N GLN A 121 -5.40 29.56 5.21
CA GLN A 121 -6.22 28.36 5.00
C GLN A 121 -7.34 28.60 3.97
N THR A 122 -7.99 29.76 4.02
CA THR A 122 -9.01 30.15 3.03
C THR A 122 -8.42 30.22 1.62
N ALA A 123 -7.24 30.83 1.48
CA ALA A 123 -6.55 30.91 0.20
C ALA A 123 -6.06 29.53 -0.30
N LEU A 124 -5.67 28.64 0.61
CA LEU A 124 -5.34 27.25 0.30
C LEU A 124 -6.56 26.45 -0.17
N ASP A 125 -7.71 26.59 0.48
CA ASP A 125 -8.96 25.95 0.07
C ASP A 125 -9.36 26.40 -1.35
N ALA A 126 -9.27 27.71 -1.63
CA ALA A 126 -9.52 28.25 -2.96
C ALA A 126 -8.56 27.67 -4.03
N ALA A 127 -7.27 27.54 -3.70
CA ALA A 127 -6.30 26.92 -4.60
C ALA A 127 -6.67 25.45 -4.89
N LEU A 128 -6.99 24.68 -3.85
CA LEU A 128 -7.35 23.26 -3.97
C LEU A 128 -8.75 23.04 -4.58
N ALA A 129 -9.61 24.06 -4.63
CA ALA A 129 -10.86 24.04 -5.38
C ALA A 129 -10.70 24.28 -6.87
N THR A 130 -9.50 24.68 -7.33
CA THR A 130 -9.24 24.90 -8.75
C THR A 130 -8.94 23.57 -9.44
N ASP A 131 -9.77 23.19 -10.42
CA ASP A 131 -9.62 21.93 -11.17
C ASP A 131 -8.38 21.93 -12.08
N ASP A 132 -8.11 23.07 -12.74
CA ASP A 132 -6.96 23.23 -13.62
C ASP A 132 -5.65 23.12 -12.82
N ALA A 133 -4.83 22.11 -13.16
CA ALA A 133 -3.61 21.81 -12.44
C ALA A 133 -2.56 22.94 -12.53
N GLY A 134 -2.51 23.65 -13.66
CA GLY A 134 -1.59 24.77 -13.86
C GLY A 134 -1.95 25.96 -12.98
N LYS A 135 -3.21 26.40 -13.02
CA LYS A 135 -3.75 27.48 -12.19
C LYS A 135 -3.66 27.14 -10.71
N ARG A 136 -4.02 25.92 -10.32
CA ARG A 136 -3.88 25.42 -8.95
C ARG A 136 -2.43 25.54 -8.46
N ASP A 137 -1.46 25.05 -9.23
CA ASP A 137 -0.05 25.17 -8.87
C ASP A 137 0.43 26.63 -8.83
N ALA A 138 -0.08 27.52 -9.69
CA ALA A 138 0.24 28.95 -9.64
C ALA A 138 -0.21 29.58 -8.31
N MET A 139 -1.44 29.28 -7.90
CA MET A 139 -1.99 29.75 -6.62
C MET A 139 -1.21 29.18 -5.44
N LEU A 140 -0.90 27.88 -5.45
CA LEU A 140 -0.06 27.24 -4.43
C LEU A 140 1.34 27.86 -4.38
N ALA A 141 1.96 28.17 -5.52
CA ALA A 141 3.27 28.82 -5.55
C ALA A 141 3.25 30.18 -4.83
N GLY A 142 2.16 30.94 -4.95
CA GLY A 142 1.97 32.19 -4.21
C GLY A 142 1.84 31.99 -2.71
N LEU A 143 1.29 30.86 -2.27
CA LEU A 143 1.08 30.56 -0.85
C LEU A 143 2.36 30.17 -0.10
N GLU A 144 3.46 29.87 -0.81
CA GLU A 144 4.72 29.50 -0.17
C GLU A 144 5.32 30.61 0.70
N ALA A 145 4.96 31.87 0.44
CA ALA A 145 5.43 33.03 1.19
C ALA A 145 4.49 33.45 2.34
N CYS A 146 3.38 32.72 2.54
CA CYS A 146 2.39 33.10 3.54
C CYS A 146 2.88 32.81 4.97
N PRO A 147 2.91 33.82 5.86
CA PRO A 147 3.37 33.63 7.24
C PRO A 147 2.48 32.71 8.07
N GLY A 148 1.19 32.59 7.72
CA GLY A 148 0.22 31.70 8.38
C GLY A 148 0.38 30.21 8.05
N LEU A 149 1.33 29.82 7.20
CA LEU A 149 1.55 28.43 6.80
C LEU A 149 2.96 27.96 7.18
N PRO A 150 3.13 26.71 7.64
CA PRO A 150 4.46 26.19 7.95
C PRO A 150 5.35 26.15 6.70
N VAL A 151 6.57 26.67 6.86
CA VAL A 151 7.53 26.79 5.77
C VAL A 151 7.85 25.42 5.17
N GLY A 152 7.83 25.36 3.84
CA GLY A 152 8.13 24.16 3.05
C GLY A 152 6.93 23.24 2.79
N LEU A 153 5.84 23.31 3.56
CA LEU A 153 4.70 22.40 3.36
C LEU A 153 3.93 22.66 2.08
N ILE A 154 3.75 23.92 1.68
CA ILE A 154 3.11 24.23 0.40
C ILE A 154 3.98 23.76 -0.77
N ARG A 155 5.30 23.92 -0.68
CA ARG A 155 6.21 23.38 -1.69
C ARG A 155 6.15 21.85 -1.76
N HIS A 156 6.04 21.18 -0.62
CA HIS A 156 5.80 19.74 -0.56
C HIS A 156 4.48 19.37 -1.25
N LEU A 157 3.40 20.08 -0.94
CA LEU A 157 2.08 19.86 -1.54
C LEU A 157 2.12 20.04 -3.07
N ARG A 158 2.81 21.06 -3.56
CA ARG A 158 3.04 21.26 -5.00
C ARG A 158 3.76 20.07 -5.63
N ALA A 159 4.82 19.58 -4.98
CA ALA A 159 5.54 18.38 -5.41
C ALA A 159 4.67 17.12 -5.40
N GLU A 160 3.79 16.94 -4.41
CA GLU A 160 2.86 15.80 -4.32
C GLU A 160 1.78 15.83 -5.42
N LEU A 161 1.32 17.02 -5.81
CA LEU A 161 0.24 17.21 -6.80
C LEU A 161 0.75 17.31 -8.25
N ALA A 162 2.04 17.59 -8.45
CA ALA A 162 2.68 17.59 -9.76
C ALA A 162 2.91 16.15 -10.27
N PRO A 163 3.25 15.95 -11.56
CA PRO A 163 3.79 14.67 -12.02
C PRO A 163 4.98 14.25 -11.16
N HIS A 164 5.00 12.98 -10.72
CA HIS A 164 5.95 12.47 -9.72
C HIS A 164 7.40 12.73 -10.12
N GLU A 165 7.71 12.61 -11.41
CA GLU A 165 9.03 12.82 -11.99
C GLU A 165 9.50 14.28 -12.02
N CYS A 166 8.63 15.24 -11.65
CA CYS A 166 8.97 16.66 -11.54
C CYS A 166 9.30 17.11 -10.11
N ALA A 167 9.06 16.27 -9.10
CA ALA A 167 9.11 16.73 -7.72
C ALA A 167 10.51 17.21 -7.30
N ASP A 168 11.60 16.57 -7.76
CA ASP A 168 12.95 17.04 -7.47
C ASP A 168 13.23 18.43 -8.04
N ALA A 169 12.83 18.70 -9.28
CA ALA A 169 12.98 20.03 -9.88
C ALA A 169 12.25 21.12 -9.07
N ILE A 170 11.07 20.82 -8.52
CA ILE A 170 10.26 21.74 -7.72
C ILE A 170 10.92 22.04 -6.37
N VAL A 171 11.43 21.02 -5.68
CA VAL A 171 11.90 21.13 -4.29
C VAL A 171 13.40 21.43 -4.16
N GLU A 172 14.21 21.10 -5.17
CA GLU A 172 15.68 21.24 -5.16
C GLU A 172 16.16 22.66 -4.79
N PRO A 173 15.56 23.77 -5.28
CA PRO A 173 15.97 25.11 -4.87
C PRO A 173 15.88 25.34 -3.35
N MET A 174 14.83 24.80 -2.71
CA MET A 174 14.65 24.92 -1.25
C MET A 174 15.57 23.97 -0.49
N LEU A 175 15.86 22.78 -1.03
CA LEU A 175 16.79 21.85 -0.38
C LEU A 175 18.25 22.33 -0.44
N LYS A 176 18.63 23.08 -1.48
CA LYS A 176 19.96 23.70 -1.59
C LYS A 176 20.14 24.90 -0.67
N ALA A 177 19.08 25.67 -0.46
CA ALA A 177 19.07 26.85 0.41
C ALA A 177 17.84 26.79 1.34
N PRO A 178 17.85 25.90 2.35
CA PRO A 178 16.71 25.74 3.25
C PRO A 178 16.49 27.01 4.08
N PRO A 179 15.25 27.51 4.19
CA PRO A 179 14.92 28.59 5.11
C PRO A 179 15.30 28.21 6.55
N THR A 180 15.79 29.17 7.34
CA THR A 180 16.27 28.92 8.71
C THR A 180 15.19 28.41 9.67
N ASN A 181 13.92 28.71 9.39
CA ASN A 181 12.77 28.29 10.19
C ASN A 181 12.06 27.03 9.65
N ILE A 182 12.61 26.35 8.62
CA ILE A 182 12.03 25.09 8.16
C ILE A 182 12.13 24.02 9.24
N LYS A 183 11.05 23.29 9.45
CA LYS A 183 10.99 22.17 10.41
C LYS A 183 11.46 20.87 9.77
N LYS A 184 12.05 20.00 10.58
CA LYS A 184 12.55 18.69 10.12
C LYS A 184 11.53 17.87 9.31
N PRO A 185 10.25 17.73 9.70
CA PRO A 185 9.31 16.92 8.95
C PRO A 185 9.08 17.44 7.54
N ALA A 186 8.94 18.76 7.37
CA ALA A 186 8.77 19.39 6.06
C ALA A 186 10.04 19.22 5.21
N TYR A 187 11.22 19.43 5.79
CA TYR A 187 12.50 19.23 5.08
C TYR A 187 12.67 17.79 4.59
N PHE A 188 12.47 16.80 5.48
CA PHE A 188 12.61 15.39 5.11
C PHE A 188 11.57 14.97 4.07
N ALA A 189 10.33 15.47 4.17
CA ALA A 189 9.31 15.19 3.17
C ALA A 189 9.73 15.74 1.78
N LEU A 190 10.25 16.97 1.70
CA LEU A 190 10.80 17.53 0.45
C LEU A 190 11.97 16.68 -0.09
N LEU A 191 12.89 16.27 0.79
CA LEU A 191 14.01 15.40 0.41
C LEU A 191 13.51 14.05 -0.12
N GLY A 192 12.52 13.45 0.55
CA GLY A 192 11.87 12.23 0.12
C GLY A 192 11.23 12.35 -1.26
N GLN A 193 10.49 13.44 -1.53
CA GLN A 193 9.92 13.72 -2.85
C GLN A 193 11.00 13.85 -3.93
N ALA A 194 12.12 14.52 -3.63
CA ALA A 194 13.21 14.66 -4.58
C ALA A 194 13.83 13.30 -4.97
N LEU A 195 14.11 12.44 -3.98
CA LEU A 195 14.67 11.12 -4.23
C LEU A 195 13.67 10.21 -4.94
N ALA A 196 12.38 10.28 -4.56
CA ALA A 196 11.30 9.57 -5.23
C ALA A 196 11.13 9.99 -6.71
N ALA A 197 11.21 11.29 -7.03
CA ALA A 197 11.18 11.75 -8.42
C ALA A 197 12.34 11.21 -9.25
N ARG A 198 13.53 11.15 -8.65
CA ARG A 198 14.71 10.54 -9.30
C ARG A 198 14.49 9.06 -9.55
N LEU A 199 13.96 8.31 -8.57
CA LEU A 199 13.61 6.90 -8.74
C LEU A 199 12.51 6.69 -9.79
N ALA A 200 11.51 7.58 -9.87
CA ALA A 200 10.45 7.52 -10.88
C ALA A 200 11.00 7.58 -12.32
N ARG A 201 12.15 8.26 -12.51
CA ARG A 201 12.85 8.31 -13.81
C ARG A 201 13.77 7.14 -14.08
N THR A 202 14.05 6.30 -13.10
CA THR A 202 14.76 5.03 -13.31
C THR A 202 13.82 3.96 -13.88
N ALA A 203 14.41 2.96 -14.53
CA ALA A 203 13.70 1.90 -15.23
C ALA A 203 12.75 2.42 -16.32
N THR A 204 13.06 3.59 -16.90
CA THR A 204 12.34 4.18 -18.02
C THR A 204 13.18 4.07 -19.29
N ASN A 205 12.53 4.06 -20.46
CA ASN A 205 13.16 4.06 -21.78
C ASN A 205 14.22 2.95 -21.97
N PRO A 206 13.82 1.66 -21.90
CA PRO A 206 14.75 0.58 -22.19
C PRO A 206 15.21 0.62 -23.66
N PRO A 207 16.39 0.06 -23.96
CA PRO A 207 16.79 -0.23 -25.33
C PRO A 207 15.70 -1.03 -26.04
N THR A 208 15.47 -0.74 -27.32
CA THR A 208 14.49 -1.45 -28.15
C THR A 208 15.19 -2.16 -29.29
N MET A 209 14.70 -3.34 -29.65
CA MET A 209 15.14 -4.07 -30.83
C MET A 209 13.96 -4.17 -31.81
N THR A 210 14.24 -3.94 -33.10
CA THR A 210 13.26 -4.10 -34.18
C THR A 210 13.40 -5.48 -34.84
N PRO A 211 12.33 -6.02 -35.46
CA PRO A 211 12.42 -7.27 -36.23
C PRO A 211 13.51 -7.23 -37.32
N PRO A 212 14.03 -8.39 -37.79
CA PRO A 212 13.71 -9.76 -37.34
C PRO A 212 14.34 -10.13 -35.97
N PHE A 213 13.62 -10.94 -35.19
CA PHE A 213 14.04 -11.45 -33.87
C PHE A 213 14.73 -12.82 -33.98
N GLU A 214 15.84 -12.87 -34.71
CA GLU A 214 16.64 -14.08 -34.85
C GLU A 214 17.47 -14.35 -33.58
N ARG A 215 17.65 -15.63 -33.23
CA ARG A 215 18.37 -16.06 -32.01
C ARG A 215 19.69 -15.32 -31.78
N LYS A 216 20.55 -15.22 -32.79
CA LYS A 216 21.86 -14.55 -32.68
C LYS A 216 21.70 -13.07 -32.34
N ARG A 217 20.82 -12.37 -33.06
CA ARG A 217 20.58 -10.93 -32.91
C ARG A 217 19.93 -10.59 -31.56
N VAL A 218 18.97 -11.40 -31.12
CA VAL A 218 18.37 -11.27 -29.78
C VAL A 218 19.43 -11.53 -28.70
N GLY A 219 20.28 -12.55 -28.86
CA GLY A 219 21.37 -12.83 -27.94
C GLY A 219 22.38 -11.68 -27.81
N GLU A 220 22.77 -11.06 -28.92
CA GLU A 220 23.64 -9.87 -28.94
C GLU A 220 22.97 -8.65 -28.28
N PHE A 221 21.68 -8.43 -28.54
CA PHE A 221 20.90 -7.37 -27.90
C PHE A 221 20.82 -7.54 -26.38
N LEU A 222 20.53 -8.77 -25.91
CA LEU A 222 20.43 -9.07 -24.49
C LEU A 222 21.79 -8.91 -23.76
N LYS A 223 22.88 -9.38 -24.38
CA LYS A 223 24.25 -9.31 -23.79
C LYS A 223 24.89 -7.93 -23.88
N GLY A 224 24.46 -7.10 -24.84
CA GLY A 224 25.00 -5.76 -25.05
C GLY A 224 24.12 -4.68 -24.43
N PRO A 225 23.29 -4.00 -25.24
CA PRO A 225 22.55 -2.81 -24.81
C PRO A 225 21.60 -3.09 -23.63
N MET A 226 20.90 -4.22 -23.61
CA MET A 226 19.96 -4.53 -22.53
C MET A 226 20.66 -4.76 -21.20
N LEU A 227 21.72 -5.59 -21.18
CA LEU A 227 22.50 -5.85 -19.96
C LEU A 227 23.13 -4.56 -19.42
N ALA A 228 23.74 -3.74 -20.28
CA ALA A 228 24.31 -2.46 -19.88
C ALA A 228 23.25 -1.55 -19.24
N TRP A 229 22.09 -1.42 -19.87
CA TRP A 229 20.97 -0.65 -19.32
C TRP A 229 20.50 -1.21 -17.99
N MET A 230 20.32 -2.53 -17.86
CA MET A 230 19.89 -3.16 -16.60
C MET A 230 20.87 -2.92 -15.46
N THR A 231 22.17 -3.03 -15.72
CA THR A 231 23.23 -2.78 -14.74
C THR A 231 23.22 -1.31 -14.30
N ASP A 232 23.10 -0.38 -15.24
CA ASP A 232 23.00 1.05 -14.94
C ASP A 232 21.75 1.36 -14.10
N GLN A 233 20.58 0.82 -14.47
CA GLN A 233 19.36 1.03 -13.71
C GLN A 233 19.44 0.43 -12.30
N ALA A 234 20.03 -0.76 -12.15
CA ALA A 234 20.21 -1.37 -10.83
C ALA A 234 21.08 -0.50 -9.92
N ARG A 235 22.19 0.01 -10.43
CA ARG A 235 23.09 0.92 -9.70
C ARG A 235 22.36 2.21 -9.30
N LEU A 236 21.64 2.85 -10.22
CA LEU A 236 20.88 4.07 -9.96
C LEU A 236 19.84 3.89 -8.85
N ILE A 237 19.06 2.80 -8.92
CA ILE A 237 18.03 2.48 -7.92
C ILE A 237 18.68 2.24 -6.55
N GLU A 238 19.77 1.48 -6.50
CA GLU A 238 20.48 1.19 -5.25
C GLU A 238 21.09 2.45 -4.61
N GLU A 239 21.78 3.29 -5.39
CA GLU A 239 22.40 4.52 -4.90
C GLU A 239 21.36 5.48 -4.29
N ILE A 240 20.23 5.69 -4.99
CA ILE A 240 19.17 6.58 -4.50
C ILE A 240 18.42 5.94 -3.32
N GLY A 241 18.12 4.64 -3.40
CA GLY A 241 17.40 3.89 -2.37
C GLY A 241 18.14 3.85 -1.03
N LYS A 242 19.48 3.73 -1.05
CA LYS A 242 20.31 3.77 0.19
C LYS A 242 20.15 5.08 0.95
N ILE A 243 20.11 6.22 0.26
CA ILE A 243 19.87 7.52 0.91
C ILE A 243 18.46 7.57 1.49
N GLY A 244 17.47 7.09 0.73
CA GLY A 244 16.08 7.02 1.15
C GLY A 244 15.85 6.18 2.41
N ALA A 245 16.59 5.08 2.56
CA ALA A 245 16.45 4.16 3.69
C ALA A 245 16.79 4.81 5.04
N GLU A 246 17.68 5.81 5.04
CA GLU A 246 18.09 6.57 6.23
C GLU A 246 17.12 7.71 6.59
N LEU A 247 16.14 8.00 5.72
CA LEU A 247 15.15 9.02 6.03
C LEU A 247 14.19 8.54 7.14
N PRO A 248 13.58 9.48 7.88
CA PRO A 248 12.58 9.12 8.88
C PRO A 248 11.18 9.03 8.26
N PHE A 249 10.34 8.19 8.88
CA PHE A 249 8.89 8.26 8.80
C PHE A 249 8.35 8.34 7.36
N TYR A 250 7.45 9.30 7.07
CA TYR A 250 6.79 9.47 5.78
C TYR A 250 7.77 9.62 4.61
N ALA A 251 8.90 10.31 4.81
CA ALA A 251 9.88 10.52 3.75
C ALA A 251 10.53 9.21 3.31
N ARG A 252 10.85 8.31 4.26
CA ARG A 252 11.30 6.95 3.95
C ARG A 252 10.23 6.18 3.20
N GLY A 253 8.97 6.30 3.63
CA GLY A 253 7.82 5.69 2.97
C GLY A 253 7.75 6.04 1.48
N VAL A 254 7.81 7.34 1.17
CA VAL A 254 7.77 7.87 -0.20
C VAL A 254 8.90 7.29 -1.06
N VAL A 255 10.14 7.27 -0.55
CA VAL A 255 11.29 6.77 -1.32
C VAL A 255 11.28 5.26 -1.45
N ALA A 256 10.96 4.53 -0.38
CA ALA A 256 10.95 3.07 -0.37
C ALA A 256 9.90 2.48 -1.34
N VAL A 257 8.70 3.07 -1.38
CA VAL A 257 7.70 2.66 -2.37
C VAL A 257 8.18 2.91 -3.80
N GLU A 258 8.75 4.07 -4.10
CA GLU A 258 9.28 4.33 -5.46
C GLU A 258 10.46 3.45 -5.83
N ALA A 259 11.34 3.13 -4.87
CA ALA A 259 12.45 2.20 -5.09
C ALA A 259 11.92 0.81 -5.42
N GLY A 260 10.93 0.33 -4.66
CA GLY A 260 10.26 -0.93 -4.91
C GLY A 260 9.60 -0.99 -6.29
N MET A 261 8.86 0.07 -6.66
CA MET A 261 8.24 0.17 -7.98
C MET A 261 9.27 0.26 -9.11
N ALA A 262 10.38 0.98 -8.93
CA ALA A 262 11.46 1.03 -9.90
C ALA A 262 12.07 -0.36 -10.13
N ASP A 263 12.22 -1.15 -9.07
CA ASP A 263 12.74 -2.51 -9.20
C ASP A 263 11.79 -3.44 -9.96
N MET A 264 10.50 -3.35 -9.65
CA MET A 264 9.44 -4.09 -10.32
C MET A 264 9.27 -3.68 -11.79
N ARG A 265 9.42 -2.38 -12.13
CA ARG A 265 9.38 -1.90 -13.52
C ARG A 265 10.44 -2.55 -14.40
N VAL A 266 11.67 -2.74 -13.91
CA VAL A 266 12.70 -3.44 -14.70
C VAL A 266 12.33 -4.91 -14.91
N VAL A 267 11.74 -5.57 -13.90
CA VAL A 267 11.26 -6.95 -14.07
C VAL A 267 10.26 -7.02 -15.22
N GLU A 268 9.31 -6.10 -15.28
CA GLU A 268 8.34 -6.03 -16.39
C GLU A 268 9.01 -5.73 -17.74
N VAL A 269 9.95 -4.79 -17.76
CA VAL A 269 10.71 -4.44 -18.98
C VAL A 269 11.49 -5.64 -19.51
N VAL A 270 12.13 -6.41 -18.64
CA VAL A 270 12.89 -7.61 -19.05
C VAL A 270 11.95 -8.71 -19.54
N ARG A 271 10.80 -8.92 -18.88
CA ARG A 271 9.77 -9.87 -19.34
C ARG A 271 9.19 -9.49 -20.71
N GLY A 272 9.15 -8.19 -21.01
CA GLY A 272 8.71 -7.65 -22.29
C GLY A 272 9.80 -7.56 -23.36
N ALA A 273 11.04 -7.98 -23.07
CA ALA A 273 12.10 -7.97 -24.07
C ALA A 273 11.80 -8.96 -25.22
N PRO A 274 12.24 -8.68 -26.46
CA PRO A 274 11.97 -9.57 -27.58
C PRO A 274 12.56 -10.97 -27.36
N VAL A 275 11.77 -11.99 -27.73
CA VAL A 275 12.18 -13.39 -27.71
C VAL A 275 12.56 -13.85 -29.12
N PRO A 276 13.55 -14.76 -29.27
CA PRO A 276 13.85 -15.38 -30.55
C PRO A 276 12.61 -16.01 -31.18
N LYS A 277 12.46 -15.92 -32.50
CA LYS A 277 11.31 -16.45 -33.24
C LYS A 277 11.04 -17.93 -32.91
N GLU A 278 12.10 -18.74 -32.78
CA GLU A 278 11.98 -20.17 -32.49
C GLU A 278 11.42 -20.46 -31.10
N ILE A 279 11.64 -19.56 -30.12
CA ILE A 279 11.05 -19.65 -28.78
C ILE A 279 9.63 -19.08 -28.78
N GLY A 280 9.36 -18.03 -29.57
CA GLY A 280 8.05 -17.40 -29.63
C GLY A 280 6.96 -18.27 -30.27
N GLU A 281 7.34 -19.10 -31.23
CA GLU A 281 6.43 -19.99 -31.99
C GLU A 281 6.20 -21.35 -31.32
N ASP A 282 7.04 -21.76 -30.36
CA ASP A 282 6.94 -23.03 -29.64
C ASP A 282 6.49 -22.81 -28.18
N GLU A 283 5.34 -23.37 -27.82
CA GLU A 283 4.75 -23.17 -26.49
C GLU A 283 5.59 -23.77 -25.35
N GLU A 284 6.21 -24.93 -25.56
CA GLU A 284 7.03 -25.60 -24.56
C GLU A 284 8.32 -24.81 -24.31
N LEU A 285 9.01 -24.41 -25.38
CA LEU A 285 10.21 -23.57 -25.28
C LEU A 285 9.90 -22.21 -24.65
N ARG A 286 8.74 -21.63 -24.97
CA ARG A 286 8.28 -20.39 -24.35
C ARG A 286 8.06 -20.56 -22.84
N ASN A 287 7.44 -21.64 -22.42
CA ASN A 287 7.20 -21.93 -21.01
C ASN A 287 8.51 -22.15 -20.23
N VAL A 288 9.46 -22.93 -20.80
CA VAL A 288 10.79 -23.12 -20.21
C VAL A 288 11.56 -21.79 -20.12
N TYR A 289 11.52 -20.98 -21.18
CA TYR A 289 12.17 -19.67 -21.22
C TYR A 289 11.64 -18.75 -20.13
N TYR A 290 10.32 -18.58 -20.04
CA TYR A 290 9.73 -17.69 -19.02
C TYR A 290 9.90 -18.24 -17.60
N GLY A 291 9.91 -19.56 -17.40
CA GLY A 291 10.22 -20.17 -16.12
C GLY A 291 11.64 -19.86 -15.64
N GLN A 292 12.64 -20.00 -16.52
CA GLN A 292 14.03 -19.64 -16.21
C GLN A 292 14.20 -18.12 -16.02
N LEU A 293 13.54 -17.32 -16.86
CA LEU A 293 13.58 -15.87 -16.75
C LEU A 293 13.02 -15.41 -15.40
N ASP A 294 11.89 -15.97 -14.98
CA ASP A 294 11.28 -15.64 -13.69
C ASP A 294 12.19 -16.05 -12.52
N GLN A 295 12.87 -17.20 -12.60
CA GLN A 295 13.87 -17.61 -11.61
C GLN A 295 15.05 -16.62 -11.51
N GLN A 296 15.54 -16.11 -12.65
CA GLN A 296 16.62 -15.13 -12.69
C GLN A 296 16.17 -13.75 -12.18
N LEU A 297 14.91 -13.38 -12.40
CA LEU A 297 14.37 -12.11 -11.95
C LEU A 297 13.95 -12.13 -10.48
N GLU A 298 13.85 -13.29 -9.84
CA GLU A 298 13.37 -13.44 -8.46
C GLU A 298 14.10 -12.57 -7.44
N PRO A 299 15.46 -12.47 -7.42
CA PRO A 299 16.15 -11.60 -6.47
C PRO A 299 15.76 -10.12 -6.61
N ARG A 300 15.44 -9.70 -7.83
CA ARG A 300 15.01 -8.32 -8.14
C ARG A 300 13.55 -8.10 -7.77
N LYS A 301 12.69 -9.10 -7.99
CA LYS A 301 11.31 -9.10 -7.51
C LYS A 301 11.28 -8.99 -5.98
N ASP A 302 12.05 -9.84 -5.28
CA ASP A 302 12.17 -9.82 -3.82
C ASP A 302 12.62 -8.47 -3.30
N ARG A 303 13.67 -7.88 -3.89
CA ARG A 303 14.13 -6.53 -3.51
C ARG A 303 13.04 -5.48 -3.73
N GLY A 304 12.37 -5.52 -4.88
CA GLY A 304 11.28 -4.61 -5.21
C GLY A 304 10.09 -4.74 -4.24
N ARG A 305 9.74 -5.98 -3.90
CA ARG A 305 8.71 -6.31 -2.91
C ARG A 305 9.08 -5.77 -1.54
N ASP A 306 10.27 -6.10 -1.04
CA ASP A 306 10.68 -5.75 0.31
C ASP A 306 10.78 -4.23 0.50
N ALA A 307 11.30 -3.50 -0.49
CA ALA A 307 11.32 -2.03 -0.48
C ALA A 307 9.90 -1.44 -0.49
N ALA A 308 9.00 -1.93 -1.35
CA ALA A 308 7.62 -1.48 -1.37
C ALA A 308 6.91 -1.74 -0.04
N LEU A 309 7.15 -2.91 0.58
CA LEU A 309 6.57 -3.29 1.87
C LEU A 309 7.06 -2.40 3.03
N VAL A 310 8.34 -2.01 3.04
CA VAL A 310 8.85 -0.98 3.98
C VAL A 310 8.06 0.32 3.81
N GLY A 311 7.87 0.75 2.57
CA GLY A 311 7.16 1.99 2.30
C GLY A 311 5.67 1.94 2.66
N LEU A 312 5.00 0.82 2.40
CA LEU A 312 3.62 0.58 2.83
C LEU A 312 3.48 0.62 4.36
N ARG A 313 4.44 0.04 5.10
CA ARG A 313 4.46 0.14 6.57
C ARG A 313 4.55 1.59 7.03
N ASP A 314 5.45 2.39 6.47
CA ASP A 314 5.58 3.81 6.85
C ASP A 314 4.35 4.64 6.47
N PHE A 315 3.71 4.35 5.33
CA PHE A 315 2.45 4.99 4.95
C PHE A 315 1.29 4.62 5.86
N ALA A 316 1.23 3.38 6.32
CA ALA A 316 0.25 2.96 7.32
C ALA A 316 0.46 3.71 8.65
N VAL A 317 1.70 3.83 9.11
CA VAL A 317 2.04 4.62 10.29
C VAL A 317 1.76 6.10 10.08
N ALA A 318 1.88 6.64 8.86
CA ALA A 318 1.48 8.00 8.55
C ALA A 318 -0.05 8.18 8.43
N GLY A 319 -0.82 7.08 8.40
CA GLY A 319 -2.28 7.09 8.31
C GLY A 319 -2.82 7.30 6.88
N VAL A 320 -2.04 7.00 5.85
CA VAL A 320 -2.41 7.23 4.45
C VAL A 320 -3.47 6.22 4.02
N ILE A 321 -4.67 6.67 3.66
CA ILE A 321 -5.74 5.79 3.12
C ILE A 321 -5.80 5.93 1.60
N LYS A 322 -5.78 7.16 1.09
CA LYS A 322 -5.87 7.42 -0.36
C LYS A 322 -4.55 7.97 -0.89
N SER A 323 -3.88 7.19 -1.74
CA SER A 323 -2.64 7.62 -2.41
C SER A 323 -2.40 6.85 -3.69
N SER A 324 -2.23 7.56 -4.80
CA SER A 324 -1.87 6.93 -6.08
C SER A 324 -0.57 6.14 -6.00
N ARG A 325 0.33 6.50 -5.08
CA ARG A 325 1.61 5.81 -4.89
C ARG A 325 1.38 4.45 -4.23
N VAL A 326 0.53 4.40 -3.22
CA VAL A 326 0.11 3.16 -2.56
C VAL A 326 -0.65 2.26 -3.54
N ASP A 327 -1.59 2.81 -4.29
CA ASP A 327 -2.39 2.04 -5.26
C ASP A 327 -1.51 1.39 -6.34
N LYS A 328 -0.60 2.16 -6.94
CA LYS A 328 0.35 1.64 -7.96
C LYS A 328 1.26 0.56 -7.39
N ALA A 329 1.77 0.76 -6.17
CA ALA A 329 2.65 -0.22 -5.53
C ALA A 329 1.92 -1.53 -5.24
N ARG A 330 0.72 -1.45 -4.66
CA ARG A 330 -0.13 -2.63 -4.40
C ARG A 330 -0.52 -3.33 -5.70
N ALA A 331 -0.86 -2.60 -6.75
CA ALA A 331 -1.17 -3.18 -8.07
C ALA A 331 0.04 -3.92 -8.67
N LEU A 332 1.25 -3.36 -8.59
CA LEU A 332 2.47 -4.04 -9.06
C LEU A 332 2.80 -5.28 -8.24
N LEU A 333 2.65 -5.22 -6.91
CA LEU A 333 2.81 -6.37 -6.03
C LEU A 333 1.81 -7.48 -6.35
N SER A 334 0.53 -7.14 -6.49
CA SER A 334 -0.54 -8.09 -6.85
C SER A 334 -0.26 -8.75 -8.21
N LYS A 335 0.13 -7.96 -9.21
CA LYS A 335 0.48 -8.45 -10.55
C LYS A 335 1.67 -9.41 -10.55
N LEU A 336 2.74 -9.10 -9.82
CA LEU A 336 3.95 -9.91 -9.81
C LEU A 336 3.87 -11.14 -8.90
N TYR A 337 2.97 -11.13 -7.92
CA TYR A 337 2.81 -12.19 -6.92
C TYR A 337 1.38 -12.74 -6.92
N GLY A 338 0.89 -13.19 -8.08
CA GLY A 338 -0.51 -13.59 -8.37
C GLY A 338 -1.19 -14.67 -7.48
N GLY A 339 -0.61 -15.05 -6.35
CA GLY A 339 -1.21 -15.87 -5.30
C GLY A 339 -1.16 -15.27 -3.88
N ARG A 340 -0.54 -14.10 -3.68
CA ARG A 340 -0.41 -13.40 -2.39
C ARG A 340 -1.02 -12.00 -2.54
N ARG A 341 -2.32 -11.92 -2.28
CA ARG A 341 -3.14 -10.76 -2.63
C ARG A 341 -3.01 -9.69 -1.56
N ILE A 342 -2.06 -8.78 -1.76
CA ILE A 342 -1.96 -7.52 -0.99
C ILE A 342 -3.29 -6.74 -0.97
N ASP A 343 -4.14 -7.02 -1.95
CA ASP A 343 -5.47 -6.48 -2.20
C ASP A 343 -6.62 -7.44 -1.83
N ALA A 344 -6.38 -8.60 -1.19
CA ALA A 344 -7.44 -9.58 -0.95
C ALA A 344 -8.58 -9.02 -0.09
N LEU A 345 -8.26 -8.14 0.86
CA LEU A 345 -9.24 -7.52 1.74
C LEU A 345 -10.02 -6.40 1.06
N ASP A 346 -9.61 -5.90 -0.12
CA ASP A 346 -10.29 -4.80 -0.82
C ASP A 346 -11.73 -5.16 -1.21
N GLY A 347 -12.00 -6.46 -1.39
CA GLY A 347 -13.33 -6.98 -1.67
C GLY A 347 -14.30 -6.94 -0.48
N LEU A 348 -13.83 -6.69 0.76
CA LEU A 348 -14.70 -6.61 1.93
C LEU A 348 -15.72 -5.48 1.77
N LEU A 349 -16.98 -5.78 2.06
CA LEU A 349 -18.07 -4.83 2.05
C LEU A 349 -18.15 -4.14 3.41
N LEU A 350 -17.96 -2.83 3.41
CA LEU A 350 -18.11 -1.98 4.58
C LEU A 350 -19.37 -1.11 4.41
N PRO A 351 -20.05 -0.70 5.50
CA PRO A 351 -21.19 0.21 5.42
C PRO A 351 -20.85 1.46 4.59
N ALA A 352 -21.79 2.02 3.83
CA ALA A 352 -21.52 3.29 3.18
C ALA A 352 -21.26 4.37 4.24
N LEU A 353 -20.25 5.20 4.02
CA LEU A 353 -20.11 6.41 4.84
C LEU A 353 -21.26 7.37 4.51
N PRO A 354 -21.74 8.18 5.47
CA PRO A 354 -22.69 9.25 5.18
C PRO A 354 -22.18 10.13 4.03
N ALA A 355 -23.07 10.67 3.20
CA ALA A 355 -22.64 11.51 2.08
C ALA A 355 -21.79 12.69 2.58
N ALA A 356 -20.64 12.92 1.93
CA ALA A 356 -19.77 14.03 2.26
C ALA A 356 -20.44 15.35 1.88
N SER A 357 -20.58 16.26 2.84
CA SER A 357 -21.09 17.62 2.61
C SER A 357 -20.24 18.64 3.40
N PRO A 358 -18.99 18.87 3.00
CA PRO A 358 -18.07 19.73 3.75
C PRO A 358 -18.58 21.19 3.73
N ALA A 359 -18.93 21.71 4.91
CA ALA A 359 -19.51 23.03 5.09
C ALA A 359 -18.45 24.09 5.45
N SER A 360 -17.39 23.71 6.15
CA SER A 360 -16.33 24.63 6.58
C SER A 360 -15.08 24.56 5.69
N VAL A 361 -14.23 25.59 5.78
CA VAL A 361 -12.89 25.59 5.15
C VAL A 361 -12.08 24.38 5.63
N GLU A 362 -12.10 24.12 6.94
CA GLU A 362 -11.41 22.98 7.56
C GLU A 362 -11.85 21.64 6.95
N GLU A 363 -13.16 21.41 6.80
CA GLU A 363 -13.70 20.20 6.19
C GLU A 363 -13.33 20.07 4.71
N ARG A 364 -13.42 21.16 3.94
CA ARG A 364 -13.03 21.14 2.52
C ARG A 364 -11.53 20.89 2.34
N LEU A 365 -10.69 21.42 3.22
CA LEU A 365 -9.26 21.13 3.25
C LEU A 365 -9.00 19.67 3.62
N ALA A 366 -9.66 19.15 4.65
CA ALA A 366 -9.55 17.74 5.06
C ALA A 366 -9.93 16.77 3.93
N ALA A 367 -10.91 17.13 3.10
CA ALA A 367 -11.33 16.33 1.96
C ALA A 367 -10.29 16.27 0.82
N LYS A 368 -9.40 17.26 0.71
CA LYS A 368 -8.51 17.44 -0.44
C LYS A 368 -7.04 17.19 -0.13
N LEU A 369 -6.58 17.58 1.04
CA LEU A 369 -5.16 17.52 1.41
C LEU A 369 -4.64 16.07 1.45
N PRO A 370 -3.45 15.78 0.91
CA PRO A 370 -2.75 14.54 1.19
C PRO A 370 -2.53 14.36 2.71
N THR A 371 -2.58 13.12 3.20
CA THR A 371 -2.56 12.82 4.64
C THR A 371 -1.41 13.48 5.39
N PHE A 372 -0.19 13.39 4.86
CA PHE A 372 0.97 14.02 5.51
C PHE A 372 0.75 15.52 5.67
N THR A 373 0.38 16.21 4.60
CA THR A 373 0.16 17.66 4.63
C THR A 373 -1.03 18.06 5.52
N ALA A 374 -2.12 17.29 5.50
CA ALA A 374 -3.26 17.50 6.40
C ALA A 374 -2.84 17.45 7.88
N GLY A 375 -1.94 16.52 8.24
CA GLY A 375 -1.44 16.36 9.60
C GLY A 375 -0.69 17.57 10.18
N PHE A 376 -0.18 18.46 9.32
CA PHE A 376 0.53 19.67 9.75
C PHE A 376 -0.22 20.97 9.43
N LEU A 377 -1.21 20.95 8.54
CA LEU A 377 -1.98 22.15 8.17
C LEU A 377 -3.31 22.27 8.91
N LEU A 378 -3.89 21.15 9.36
CA LEU A 378 -5.12 21.15 10.15
C LEU A 378 -4.79 21.06 11.63
N ASP A 379 -5.58 21.75 12.47
CA ASP A 379 -5.52 21.57 13.92
C ASP A 379 -5.73 20.07 14.26
N PRO A 380 -4.85 19.44 15.04
CA PRO A 380 -5.04 18.06 15.49
C PRO A 380 -6.43 17.82 16.13
N LYS A 381 -6.94 18.79 16.89
CA LYS A 381 -8.27 18.71 17.54
C LYS A 381 -9.42 18.82 16.54
N ALA A 382 -9.20 19.26 15.31
CA ALA A 382 -10.22 19.26 14.28
C ALA A 382 -10.82 17.86 14.06
N ALA A 383 -10.03 16.80 14.26
CA ALA A 383 -10.50 15.42 14.15
C ALA A 383 -11.54 15.02 15.21
N THR A 384 -11.70 15.78 16.30
CA THR A 384 -12.79 15.55 17.26
C THR A 384 -14.11 16.18 16.82
N LYS A 385 -14.16 16.80 15.64
CA LYS A 385 -15.42 17.25 15.01
C LYS A 385 -15.88 16.18 14.01
N PRO A 386 -17.13 15.70 14.06
CA PRO A 386 -17.61 14.67 13.15
C PRO A 386 -17.45 14.99 11.66
N GLY A 387 -17.75 16.23 11.25
CA GLY A 387 -17.63 16.67 9.84
C GLY A 387 -16.20 16.56 9.31
N THR A 388 -15.21 17.05 10.07
CA THR A 388 -13.79 16.97 9.67
C THR A 388 -13.29 15.53 9.71
N LEU A 389 -13.60 14.75 10.75
CA LEU A 389 -13.19 13.35 10.80
C LEU A 389 -13.79 12.54 9.65
N ARG A 390 -15.06 12.80 9.31
CA ARG A 390 -15.71 12.17 8.16
C ARG A 390 -14.93 12.41 6.87
N MET A 391 -14.39 13.61 6.64
CA MET A 391 -13.53 13.88 5.47
C MET A 391 -12.19 13.15 5.55
N LEU A 392 -11.56 13.13 6.73
CA LEU A 392 -10.28 12.45 6.95
C LEU A 392 -10.39 10.93 6.75
N VAL A 393 -11.51 10.29 7.08
CA VAL A 393 -11.71 8.84 6.88
C VAL A 393 -11.56 8.45 5.39
N GLU A 394 -11.97 9.30 4.45
CA GLU A 394 -11.87 9.01 3.01
C GLU A 394 -10.49 9.33 2.42
N ARG A 395 -9.72 10.19 3.09
CA ARG A 395 -8.45 10.70 2.56
C ARG A 395 -7.24 10.06 3.25
N GLY A 396 -7.29 9.98 4.57
CA GLY A 396 -6.30 9.42 5.48
C GLY A 396 -6.35 10.14 6.83
N LEU A 397 -5.98 9.43 7.90
CA LEU A 397 -6.07 9.89 9.28
C LEU A 397 -4.66 10.13 9.86
N PRO A 398 -4.11 11.35 9.81
CA PRO A 398 -2.71 11.59 10.14
C PRO A 398 -2.40 11.36 11.62
N VAL A 399 -1.12 11.13 11.93
CA VAL A 399 -0.64 10.77 13.29
C VAL A 399 -1.11 11.75 14.36
N GLN A 400 -1.02 13.06 14.09
CA GLN A 400 -1.39 14.12 15.03
C GLN A 400 -2.89 14.07 15.37
N GLN A 401 -3.73 13.86 14.36
CA GLN A 401 -5.18 13.72 14.53
C GLN A 401 -5.53 12.42 15.26
N ARG A 402 -4.81 11.31 15.00
CA ARG A 402 -4.99 10.07 15.77
C ARG A 402 -4.61 10.23 17.23
N ALA A 403 -3.54 10.96 17.52
CA ALA A 403 -3.16 11.28 18.90
C ALA A 403 -4.26 12.09 19.61
N ALA A 404 -4.88 13.06 18.93
CA ALA A 404 -6.01 13.82 19.48
C ALA A 404 -7.27 12.96 19.72
N LEU A 405 -7.42 11.85 18.99
CA LEU A 405 -8.52 10.88 19.13
C LEU A 405 -8.24 9.77 20.15
N GLN A 406 -7.19 9.87 20.96
CA GLN A 406 -6.93 8.92 22.05
C GLN A 406 -7.78 9.19 23.31
N ASP A 407 -8.53 10.31 23.34
CA ASP A 407 -9.45 10.64 24.43
C ASP A 407 -10.47 9.50 24.68
N PRO A 408 -10.66 9.01 25.91
CA PRO A 408 -11.68 8.01 26.20
C PRO A 408 -13.13 8.53 26.07
N ALA A 409 -13.36 9.84 26.08
CA ALA A 409 -14.68 10.48 26.09
C ALA A 409 -15.22 10.87 24.70
N LEU A 410 -14.86 10.13 23.64
CA LEU A 410 -15.39 10.37 22.29
C LEU A 410 -16.89 10.08 22.21
N SER A 411 -17.63 10.92 21.48
CA SER A 411 -19.04 10.66 21.16
C SER A 411 -19.19 9.37 20.33
N PRO A 412 -20.37 8.71 20.35
CA PRO A 412 -20.61 7.50 19.57
C PRO A 412 -20.31 7.66 18.07
N GLU A 413 -20.69 8.80 17.49
CA GLU A 413 -20.44 9.12 16.07
C GLU A 413 -18.94 9.20 15.75
N ILE A 414 -18.16 9.91 16.58
CA ILE A 414 -16.71 10.02 16.40
C ILE A 414 -16.05 8.65 16.58
N ARG A 415 -16.47 7.86 17.57
CA ARG A 415 -15.96 6.49 17.74
C ARG A 415 -16.23 5.62 16.51
N ALA A 416 -17.42 5.70 15.93
CA ALA A 416 -17.77 4.94 14.73
C ALA A 416 -16.93 5.36 13.51
N LEU A 417 -16.75 6.67 13.29
CA LEU A 417 -15.89 7.18 12.21
C LEU A 417 -14.41 6.81 12.44
N HIS A 418 -13.93 6.89 13.67
CA HIS A 418 -12.56 6.50 14.03
C HIS A 418 -12.34 4.99 13.83
N ALA A 419 -13.28 4.16 14.25
CA ALA A 419 -13.28 2.73 14.01
C ALA A 419 -13.28 2.43 12.50
N ARG A 420 -14.05 3.20 11.72
CA ARG A 420 -14.03 3.08 10.26
C ARG A 420 -12.68 3.46 9.65
N ALA A 421 -12.04 4.54 10.08
CA ALA A 421 -10.70 4.89 9.60
C ALA A 421 -9.68 3.77 9.85
N HIS A 422 -9.71 3.15 11.03
CA HIS A 422 -8.85 2.01 11.33
C HIS A 422 -9.20 0.78 10.50
N MET A 423 -10.49 0.48 10.28
CA MET A 423 -10.88 -0.60 9.38
C MET A 423 -10.31 -0.40 7.96
N GLU A 424 -10.33 0.84 7.43
CA GLU A 424 -9.74 1.17 6.13
C GLU A 424 -8.21 0.97 6.12
N LEU A 425 -7.50 1.45 7.16
CA LEU A 425 -6.05 1.24 7.29
C LEU A 425 -5.69 -0.24 7.43
N GLY A 426 -6.42 -0.98 8.27
CA GLY A 426 -6.23 -2.41 8.49
C GLY A 426 -6.44 -3.21 7.21
N ARG A 427 -7.48 -2.89 6.43
CA ARG A 427 -7.74 -3.48 5.12
C ARG A 427 -6.63 -3.18 4.12
N LEU A 428 -6.22 -1.92 4.02
CA LEU A 428 -5.24 -1.44 3.04
C LEU A 428 -3.84 -2.02 3.28
N TYR A 429 -3.45 -2.16 4.55
CA TYR A 429 -2.09 -2.52 4.95
C TYR A 429 -1.97 -3.86 5.70
N TRP A 430 -3.06 -4.63 5.79
CA TRP A 430 -3.11 -5.88 6.55
C TRP A 430 -2.63 -5.73 8.00
N ARG A 431 -3.05 -4.65 8.67
CA ARG A 431 -2.56 -4.30 10.01
C ARG A 431 -3.55 -4.72 11.06
N ALA A 432 -3.26 -5.81 11.76
CA ALA A 432 -4.20 -6.29 12.75
C ALA A 432 -4.25 -5.46 14.06
N SER A 433 -3.27 -4.59 14.32
CA SER A 433 -3.42 -3.51 15.32
C SER A 433 -4.54 -2.51 14.99
N ASP A 434 -4.82 -2.25 13.71
CA ASP A 434 -5.93 -1.40 13.31
C ASP A 434 -7.29 -2.12 13.49
N PHE A 435 -7.35 -3.44 13.25
CA PHE A 435 -8.54 -4.24 13.60
C PHE A 435 -8.77 -4.27 15.11
N ASP A 436 -7.72 -4.42 15.91
CA ASP A 436 -7.80 -4.37 17.38
C ASP A 436 -8.29 -3.03 17.89
N ARG A 437 -7.82 -1.94 17.27
CA ARG A 437 -8.31 -0.59 17.58
C ARG A 437 -9.78 -0.42 17.19
N THR A 438 -10.20 -0.99 16.06
CA THR A 438 -11.62 -1.02 15.66
C THR A 438 -12.45 -1.74 16.73
N ILE A 439 -12.04 -2.93 17.16
CA ILE A 439 -12.70 -3.69 18.24
C ILE A 439 -12.82 -2.84 19.50
N ALA A 440 -11.71 -2.24 19.97
CA ALA A 440 -11.68 -1.44 21.19
C ALA A 440 -12.64 -0.24 21.15
N LEU A 441 -12.78 0.38 19.98
CA LEU A 441 -13.66 1.55 19.78
C LEU A 441 -15.14 1.15 19.71
N THR A 442 -15.45 -0.04 19.22
CA THR A 442 -16.84 -0.49 19.01
C THR A 442 -17.38 -1.35 20.14
N ALA A 443 -16.57 -2.19 20.81
CA ALA A 443 -17.07 -3.22 21.73
C ALA A 443 -17.80 -2.69 22.98
N LYS A 444 -17.53 -1.44 23.38
CA LYS A 444 -18.07 -0.84 24.62
C LYS A 444 -19.49 -0.28 24.50
N ASP A 445 -20.08 -0.30 23.32
CA ASP A 445 -21.40 0.27 23.07
C ASP A 445 -22.47 -0.84 23.11
N GLU A 446 -23.33 -0.88 24.12
CA GLU A 446 -24.37 -1.92 24.26
C GLU A 446 -25.57 -1.70 23.30
N GLY A 447 -25.70 -0.50 22.71
CA GLY A 447 -26.77 -0.09 21.80
C GLY A 447 -26.30 0.17 20.37
N ARG A 448 -25.27 -0.55 19.91
CA ARG A 448 -24.61 -0.33 18.60
C ARG A 448 -25.60 -0.31 17.44
N ALA A 449 -25.43 0.67 16.57
CA ALA A 449 -26.04 0.67 15.26
C ALA A 449 -25.62 -0.60 14.46
N PRO A 450 -26.48 -1.15 13.58
CA PRO A 450 -26.18 -2.35 12.80
C PRO A 450 -24.89 -2.26 11.97
N GLU A 451 -24.53 -1.07 11.50
CA GLU A 451 -23.31 -0.78 10.75
C GLU A 451 -22.07 -0.94 11.63
N VAL A 452 -22.16 -0.53 12.89
CA VAL A 452 -21.09 -0.66 13.89
C VAL A 452 -20.92 -2.13 14.29
N ASN A 453 -22.01 -2.89 14.40
CA ASN A 453 -21.95 -4.34 14.62
C ASN A 453 -21.26 -5.07 13.47
N LEU A 454 -21.52 -4.68 12.22
CA LEU A 454 -20.81 -5.23 11.05
C LEU A 454 -19.31 -4.93 11.09
N LEU A 455 -18.93 -3.69 11.44
CA LEU A 455 -17.51 -3.30 11.58
C LEU A 455 -16.82 -4.12 12.69
N LEU A 456 -17.44 -4.24 13.86
CA LEU A 456 -16.93 -5.04 14.97
C LEU A 456 -16.74 -6.51 14.56
N ALA A 457 -17.78 -7.12 13.98
CA ALA A 457 -17.73 -8.52 13.55
C ALA A 457 -16.64 -8.77 12.50
N THR A 458 -16.49 -7.85 11.54
CA THR A 458 -15.43 -7.92 10.52
C THR A 458 -14.05 -7.79 11.18
N ALA A 459 -13.88 -6.88 12.13
CA ALA A 459 -12.62 -6.68 12.84
C ALA A 459 -12.24 -7.89 13.70
N ILE A 460 -13.20 -8.55 14.36
CA ILE A 460 -12.98 -9.79 15.12
C ILE A 460 -12.47 -10.91 14.19
N ALA A 461 -13.08 -11.05 13.02
CA ALA A 461 -12.74 -12.08 12.04
C ALA A 461 -11.33 -11.92 11.46
N LEU A 462 -10.85 -10.67 11.37
CA LEU A 462 -9.52 -10.30 10.86
C LEU A 462 -8.47 -10.07 11.97
N GLY A 463 -8.92 -10.04 13.23
CA GLY A 463 -8.13 -9.53 14.35
C GLY A 463 -6.97 -10.40 14.80
N ASP A 464 -6.86 -11.65 14.34
CA ASP A 464 -5.66 -12.50 14.52
C ASP A 464 -4.80 -12.54 13.25
N GLY A 465 -5.08 -11.62 12.32
CA GLY A 465 -4.37 -11.44 11.07
C GLY A 465 -2.89 -11.08 11.25
N PRO A 466 -2.16 -10.99 10.12
CA PRO A 466 -0.78 -10.50 10.08
C PRO A 466 -0.62 -9.14 10.79
N GLU A 467 0.57 -8.86 11.32
CA GLU A 467 0.89 -7.55 11.89
C GLU A 467 0.88 -6.44 10.83
N ASP A 468 1.30 -6.77 9.61
CA ASP A 468 1.29 -5.88 8.46
C ASP A 468 1.35 -6.62 7.11
N ALA A 469 1.31 -5.83 6.03
CA ALA A 469 1.44 -6.26 4.65
C ALA A 469 2.72 -7.07 4.38
N ALA A 470 3.81 -6.80 5.09
CA ALA A 470 5.05 -7.51 4.88
C ALA A 470 4.94 -8.93 5.42
N GLU A 471 4.39 -9.08 6.63
CA GLU A 471 4.10 -10.38 7.20
C GLU A 471 3.13 -11.18 6.31
N MET A 472 2.07 -10.54 5.81
CA MET A 472 1.14 -11.18 4.86
C MET A 472 1.87 -11.68 3.62
N MET A 473 2.66 -10.82 2.98
CA MET A 473 3.32 -11.15 1.71
C MET A 473 4.48 -12.14 1.86
N LEU A 474 5.16 -12.17 3.01
CA LEU A 474 6.33 -13.02 3.24
C LEU A 474 5.97 -14.39 3.83
N LYS A 475 4.95 -14.47 4.68
CA LYS A 475 4.52 -15.75 5.26
C LYS A 475 3.93 -16.65 4.17
N ALA A 476 4.52 -17.84 4.02
CA ALA A 476 3.99 -18.90 3.18
C ALA A 476 3.82 -20.17 4.01
N PRO A 477 2.73 -20.94 3.81
CA PRO A 477 1.53 -20.63 3.01
C PRO A 477 0.47 -19.82 3.81
N LEU A 478 -0.52 -19.21 3.11
CA LEU A 478 -1.63 -18.39 3.65
C LEU A 478 -2.51 -19.08 4.72
N GLN A 479 -2.22 -20.33 5.07
CA GLN A 479 -3.02 -21.22 5.89
C GLN A 479 -2.94 -20.87 7.39
N ASN A 480 -1.93 -20.09 7.78
CA ASN A 480 -1.69 -19.63 9.14
C ASN A 480 -1.75 -18.11 9.25
N ILE A 481 -2.56 -17.45 8.40
CA ILE A 481 -2.78 -16.00 8.51
C ILE A 481 -3.63 -15.64 9.74
N GLY A 482 -4.14 -16.61 10.49
CA GLY A 482 -4.86 -16.40 11.76
C GLY A 482 -6.28 -15.82 11.63
N ILE A 483 -6.72 -15.42 10.45
CA ILE A 483 -8.09 -14.94 10.21
C ILE A 483 -9.07 -16.10 9.99
N GLY A 484 -10.37 -15.82 10.01
CA GLY A 484 -11.42 -16.82 9.70
C GLY A 484 -12.42 -17.09 10.82
N ARG A 485 -12.32 -16.39 11.95
CA ARG A 485 -13.31 -16.45 13.04
C ARG A 485 -14.57 -15.68 12.68
N VAL A 486 -15.44 -16.28 11.88
CA VAL A 486 -16.61 -15.60 11.30
C VAL A 486 -17.88 -15.70 12.16
N ALA A 487 -17.83 -16.23 13.38
CA ALA A 487 -19.00 -16.41 14.24
C ALA A 487 -19.76 -15.09 14.52
N ALA A 488 -19.03 -13.99 14.75
CA ALA A 488 -19.61 -12.65 14.89
C ALA A 488 -20.35 -12.20 13.62
N LEU A 489 -19.80 -12.49 12.44
CA LEU A 489 -20.42 -12.16 11.16
C LEU A 489 -21.67 -13.02 10.92
N ASP A 490 -21.62 -14.30 11.29
CA ASP A 490 -22.77 -15.20 11.23
C ASP A 490 -23.91 -14.73 12.17
N ALA A 491 -23.56 -14.16 13.34
CA ALA A 491 -24.55 -13.55 14.23
C ALA A 491 -25.20 -12.31 13.62
N VAL A 492 -24.42 -11.40 13.02
CA VAL A 492 -24.95 -10.22 12.29
C VAL A 492 -25.82 -10.67 11.10
N SER A 493 -25.40 -11.69 10.35
CA SER A 493 -26.19 -12.27 9.24
C SER A 493 -27.57 -12.75 9.72
N LYS A 494 -27.62 -13.44 10.88
CA LYS A 494 -28.86 -13.99 11.45
C LYS A 494 -29.81 -12.93 12.02
N GLN A 495 -29.29 -11.80 12.50
CA GLN A 495 -30.11 -10.68 12.98
C GLN A 495 -30.95 -10.03 11.87
N GLY A 496 -30.52 -10.15 10.61
CA GLY A 496 -31.21 -9.56 9.46
C GLY A 496 -30.87 -8.08 9.24
N GLY A 497 -31.72 -7.37 8.49
CA GLY A 497 -31.55 -5.95 8.18
C GLY A 497 -30.50 -5.67 7.10
N ALA A 498 -30.16 -4.38 6.93
CA ALA A 498 -29.31 -3.90 5.83
C ALA A 498 -27.88 -4.48 5.85
N SER A 499 -27.36 -4.83 7.03
CA SER A 499 -26.01 -5.39 7.20
C SER A 499 -25.92 -6.90 6.97
N ALA A 500 -27.03 -7.64 6.89
CA ALA A 500 -26.99 -9.11 6.85
C ALA A 500 -26.32 -9.67 5.58
N GLY A 501 -26.63 -9.07 4.42
CA GLY A 501 -25.98 -9.44 3.16
C GLY A 501 -24.48 -9.16 3.16
N PHE A 502 -24.07 -8.04 3.77
CA PHE A 502 -22.67 -7.64 3.88
C PHE A 502 -21.91 -8.58 4.83
N ALA A 503 -22.50 -8.93 5.97
CA ALA A 503 -21.91 -9.85 6.92
C ALA A 503 -21.71 -11.24 6.31
N THR A 504 -22.72 -11.75 5.59
CA THR A 504 -22.65 -13.04 4.91
C THR A 504 -21.57 -13.04 3.83
N TYR A 505 -21.49 -11.97 3.03
CA TYR A 505 -20.45 -11.80 2.01
C TYR A 505 -19.04 -11.77 2.64
N ASN A 506 -18.83 -10.94 3.66
CA ASN A 506 -17.55 -10.81 4.33
C ASN A 506 -17.11 -12.13 4.97
N ALA A 507 -18.03 -12.88 5.58
CA ALA A 507 -17.74 -14.20 6.13
C ALA A 507 -17.23 -15.16 5.03
N ALA A 508 -17.93 -15.22 3.89
CA ALA A 508 -17.54 -16.06 2.76
C ALA A 508 -16.19 -15.66 2.17
N LEU A 509 -15.94 -14.35 2.00
CA LEU A 509 -14.68 -13.83 1.47
C LEU A 509 -13.51 -14.12 2.40
N ILE A 510 -13.66 -13.89 3.71
CA ILE A 510 -12.60 -14.17 4.69
C ILE A 510 -12.28 -15.67 4.71
N LEU A 511 -13.29 -16.54 4.68
CA LEU A 511 -13.09 -17.98 4.57
C LEU A 511 -12.35 -18.33 3.26
N GLN A 512 -12.80 -17.83 2.11
CA GLN A 512 -12.11 -18.04 0.84
C GLN A 512 -10.62 -17.63 0.88
N ILE A 513 -10.29 -16.51 1.52
CA ILE A 513 -8.92 -16.01 1.68
C ILE A 513 -8.11 -16.92 2.62
N ALA A 514 -8.74 -17.38 3.71
CA ALA A 514 -8.12 -18.19 4.75
C ALA A 514 -8.25 -19.71 4.52
N ALA A 515 -8.58 -20.14 3.29
CA ALA A 515 -8.82 -21.54 2.98
C ALA A 515 -7.60 -22.41 3.35
N PRO A 516 -7.77 -23.47 4.16
CA PRO A 516 -6.68 -24.39 4.50
C PRO A 516 -6.08 -25.09 3.27
N GLN A 517 -4.84 -25.60 3.37
CA GLN A 517 -4.29 -26.43 2.29
C GLN A 517 -5.16 -27.67 2.11
N GLY A 518 -5.44 -28.01 0.86
CA GLY A 518 -6.23 -29.21 0.58
C GLY A 518 -7.64 -29.12 1.15
N ALA A 519 -8.16 -27.91 1.41
CA ALA A 519 -9.56 -27.71 1.75
C ALA A 519 -10.43 -28.46 0.74
N GLY A 520 -11.20 -29.43 1.23
CA GLY A 520 -11.94 -30.37 0.40
C GLY A 520 -13.17 -29.73 -0.26
N ALA A 521 -13.84 -30.50 -1.12
CA ALA A 521 -15.04 -30.04 -1.84
C ALA A 521 -16.14 -29.49 -0.91
N ALA A 522 -16.34 -30.08 0.28
CA ALA A 522 -17.34 -29.63 1.25
C ALA A 522 -17.07 -28.21 1.77
N TYR A 523 -15.80 -27.86 2.02
CA TYR A 523 -15.41 -26.51 2.44
C TYR A 523 -15.76 -25.47 1.36
N TRP A 524 -15.37 -25.76 0.11
CA TRP A 524 -15.63 -24.86 -1.01
C TRP A 524 -17.13 -24.75 -1.35
N LYS A 525 -17.90 -25.81 -1.08
CA LYS A 525 -19.36 -25.77 -1.17
C LYS A 525 -19.97 -24.84 -0.11
N ASP A 526 -19.53 -24.90 1.15
CA ASP A 526 -19.97 -23.95 2.19
C ASP A 526 -19.64 -22.50 1.80
N VAL A 527 -18.42 -22.24 1.33
CA VAL A 527 -18.02 -20.92 0.82
C VAL A 527 -18.94 -20.46 -0.32
N ALA A 528 -19.24 -21.34 -1.28
CA ALA A 528 -20.17 -21.04 -2.37
C ALA A 528 -21.58 -20.72 -1.87
N ASP A 529 -22.13 -21.56 -0.98
CA ASP A 529 -23.48 -21.41 -0.45
C ASP A 529 -23.62 -20.09 0.33
N ARG A 530 -22.59 -19.69 1.08
CA ARG A 530 -22.54 -18.37 1.75
C ARG A 530 -22.55 -17.22 0.75
N PHE A 531 -21.77 -17.29 -0.33
CA PHE A 531 -21.80 -16.26 -1.38
C PHE A 531 -23.16 -16.19 -2.11
N GLN A 532 -23.79 -17.34 -2.39
CA GLN A 532 -25.14 -17.37 -2.96
C GLN A 532 -26.17 -16.73 -2.02
N LYS A 533 -26.11 -17.07 -0.73
CA LYS A 533 -26.95 -16.46 0.29
C LYS A 533 -26.73 -14.94 0.35
N ALA A 534 -25.48 -14.48 0.33
CA ALA A 534 -25.17 -13.06 0.27
C ALA A 534 -25.77 -12.39 -0.97
N ALA A 535 -25.64 -13.00 -2.16
CA ALA A 535 -26.21 -12.49 -3.40
C ALA A 535 -27.75 -12.38 -3.37
N SER A 536 -28.43 -13.20 -2.56
CA SER A 536 -29.89 -13.09 -2.37
C SER A 536 -30.32 -11.95 -1.45
N MET A 537 -29.40 -11.46 -0.60
CA MET A 537 -29.66 -10.44 0.41
C MET A 537 -29.12 -9.06 0.02
N LEU A 538 -28.11 -9.00 -0.84
CA LEU A 538 -27.49 -7.77 -1.29
C LEU A 538 -28.39 -7.03 -2.30
N PRO A 539 -28.41 -5.68 -2.26
CA PRO A 539 -29.10 -4.89 -3.28
C PRO A 539 -28.50 -5.14 -4.67
N GLU A 540 -29.29 -4.88 -5.72
CA GLU A 540 -28.81 -4.96 -7.09
C GLU A 540 -27.61 -4.04 -7.32
N GLY A 541 -26.61 -4.54 -8.05
CA GLY A 541 -25.38 -3.81 -8.34
C GLY A 541 -24.14 -4.68 -8.30
N GLN A 542 -22.98 -4.03 -8.16
CA GLN A 542 -21.67 -4.68 -8.23
C GLN A 542 -21.46 -5.71 -7.11
N ALA A 543 -21.88 -5.42 -5.88
CA ALA A 543 -21.69 -6.32 -4.74
C ALA A 543 -22.44 -7.66 -4.93
N ARG A 544 -23.69 -7.62 -5.40
CA ARG A 544 -24.49 -8.82 -5.71
C ARG A 544 -23.90 -9.62 -6.88
N SER A 545 -23.41 -8.92 -7.90
CA SER A 545 -22.75 -9.55 -9.06
C SER A 545 -21.46 -10.26 -8.64
N SER A 546 -20.61 -9.56 -7.87
CA SER A 546 -19.39 -10.11 -7.27
C SER A 546 -19.70 -11.35 -6.43
N ALA A 547 -20.70 -11.29 -5.55
CA ALA A 547 -21.12 -12.44 -4.74
C ALA A 547 -21.49 -13.65 -5.62
N SER A 548 -22.21 -13.41 -6.72
CA SER A 548 -22.60 -14.47 -7.65
C SER A 548 -21.40 -15.06 -8.41
N GLU A 549 -20.42 -14.24 -8.79
CA GLU A 549 -19.18 -14.69 -9.43
C GLU A 549 -18.30 -15.50 -8.47
N HIS A 550 -18.13 -15.03 -7.23
CA HIS A 550 -17.41 -15.74 -6.18
C HIS A 550 -18.09 -17.08 -5.85
N ALA A 551 -19.41 -17.13 -5.79
CA ALA A 551 -20.16 -18.38 -5.62
C ALA A 551 -19.83 -19.39 -6.74
N LYS A 552 -19.91 -18.97 -8.01
CA LYS A 552 -19.58 -19.83 -9.17
C LYS A 552 -18.12 -20.31 -9.13
N ALA A 553 -17.19 -19.43 -8.78
CA ALA A 553 -15.78 -19.78 -8.67
C ALA A 553 -15.54 -20.83 -7.57
N ALA A 554 -16.13 -20.65 -6.39
CA ALA A 554 -16.03 -21.62 -5.29
C ALA A 554 -16.68 -22.96 -5.64
N GLN A 555 -17.81 -22.97 -6.37
CA GLN A 555 -18.41 -24.22 -6.89
C GLN A 555 -17.52 -24.94 -7.89
N ALA A 556 -16.88 -24.20 -8.80
CA ALA A 556 -15.96 -24.78 -9.76
C ALA A 556 -14.75 -25.42 -9.06
N VAL A 557 -14.22 -24.79 -8.01
CA VAL A 557 -13.16 -25.38 -7.17
C VAL A 557 -13.66 -26.63 -6.46
N ALA A 558 -14.85 -26.59 -5.84
CA ALA A 558 -15.43 -27.76 -5.18
C ALA A 558 -15.61 -28.95 -6.13
N ALA A 559 -16.07 -28.71 -7.36
CA ALA A 559 -16.27 -29.75 -8.38
C ALA A 559 -14.96 -30.31 -8.96
N ALA A 560 -13.87 -29.53 -8.93
CA ALA A 560 -12.56 -29.95 -9.41
C ALA A 560 -11.81 -30.85 -8.40
N ILE A 561 -12.17 -30.79 -7.12
CA ILE A 561 -11.59 -31.62 -6.06
C ILE A 561 -12.29 -32.97 -6.05
N LYS A 562 -11.55 -34.03 -6.40
CA LYS A 562 -12.03 -35.42 -6.47
C LYS A 562 -11.88 -36.16 -5.16
#